data_AF-A0A4Z0YHS7-F1
#
_entry.id   AF-A0A4Z0YHS7-F1
#
_cell.length_a   1.000
_cell.length_b   1.000
_cell.length_c   1.000
_cell.angle_alpha   90.00
_cell.angle_beta   90.00
_cell.angle_gamma   90.00
#
_symmetry.space_group_name_H-M   'P 1'
#
loop_
_entity.id
_entity.type
_entity.pdbx_description
1 polymer ?
#
loop_
_entity_poly.entity_id
_entity_poly.type
_entity_poly.pdbx_seq_one_letter_code
_entity_poly.pdbx_strand_id
1 'polypeptide(L)'
;MATTAKAAAAAAFVPRGVFEVSSSITRSYFLGHHTAALSSMRKVLSNIGLILECRDSRVPLTSTNPLLESSLAGRDRIIVYTKSDLCAPATSTRWLTKQQSLLEEWHTPTPVHMTAQDGGSIGRGKTTVVFTDERNPRSVTRLLELVKECAAAKDSLLSLQALVVGMPNAGKSTLLNA
;
A
#
# COMPACT_ATOMS: atom_id res chain seq x y z
N MET A 1 -50.17 -25.97 32.32
CA MET A 1 -48.75 -26.37 32.40
C MET A 1 -47.95 -25.48 31.47
N ALA A 2 -47.24 -24.48 32.00
CA ALA A 2 -46.40 -23.58 31.21
C ALA A 2 -44.95 -24.05 31.28
N THR A 3 -44.40 -24.46 30.13
CA THR A 3 -43.01 -24.86 29.96
C THR A 3 -42.13 -23.62 29.81
N THR A 4 -41.35 -23.31 30.84
CA THR A 4 -40.36 -22.22 30.81
C THR A 4 -39.14 -22.67 30.03
N ALA A 5 -38.92 -22.11 28.84
CA ALA A 5 -37.71 -22.35 28.05
C ALA A 5 -36.51 -21.69 28.73
N LYS A 6 -35.54 -22.49 29.18
CA LYS A 6 -34.27 -22.04 29.76
C LYS A 6 -33.39 -21.48 28.65
N ALA A 7 -33.25 -20.16 28.58
CA ALA A 7 -32.32 -19.51 27.66
C ALA A 7 -30.88 -19.96 27.98
N ALA A 8 -30.22 -20.59 27.01
CA ALA A 8 -28.82 -20.94 27.12
C ALA A 8 -27.99 -19.65 27.11
N ALA A 9 -27.31 -19.35 28.21
CA ALA A 9 -26.40 -18.22 28.30
C ALA A 9 -25.26 -18.41 27.29
N ALA A 10 -25.12 -17.49 26.34
CA ALA A 10 -24.00 -17.49 25.41
C ALA A 10 -22.69 -17.35 26.20
N ALA A 11 -21.75 -18.27 25.98
CA ALA A 11 -20.45 -18.23 26.65
C ALA A 11 -19.76 -16.89 26.38
N ALA A 12 -19.21 -16.27 27.43
CA ALA A 12 -18.45 -15.02 27.30
C ALA A 12 -17.25 -15.22 26.37
N PHE A 13 -17.03 -14.28 25.45
CA PHE A 13 -15.88 -14.30 24.54
C PHE A 13 -14.58 -14.20 25.35
N VAL A 14 -13.75 -15.23 25.29
CA VAL A 14 -12.39 -15.22 25.86
C VAL A 14 -11.40 -15.05 24.70
N PRO A 15 -10.74 -13.89 24.56
CA PRO A 15 -9.75 -13.71 23.50
C PRO A 15 -8.54 -14.61 23.76
N ARG A 16 -7.97 -15.17 22.69
CA ARG A 16 -6.71 -15.92 22.80
C ARG A 16 -5.58 -14.94 23.09
N GLY A 17 -4.78 -15.23 24.11
CA GLY A 17 -3.58 -14.43 24.43
C GLY A 17 -2.42 -14.66 23.46
N VAL A 18 -2.39 -15.81 22.78
CA VAL A 18 -1.32 -16.20 21.85
C VAL A 18 -1.92 -16.99 20.68
N PHE A 19 -1.37 -16.79 19.49
CA PHE A 19 -1.60 -17.64 18.33
C PHE A 19 -0.41 -18.58 18.14
N GLU A 20 -0.59 -19.86 18.45
CA GLU A 20 0.42 -20.88 18.19
C GLU A 20 0.57 -21.08 16.68
N VAL A 21 1.79 -20.88 16.18
CA VAL A 21 2.07 -21.12 14.76
C VAL A 21 2.28 -22.61 14.57
N SER A 22 1.33 -23.28 13.91
CA SER A 22 1.45 -24.71 13.61
C SER A 22 2.73 -25.01 12.82
N SER A 23 3.52 -25.97 13.31
CA SER A 23 4.70 -26.49 12.61
C SER A 23 4.33 -27.38 11.41
N SER A 24 3.09 -27.87 11.33
CA SER A 24 2.59 -28.68 10.21
C SER A 24 2.11 -27.86 9.02
N ILE A 25 1.87 -26.56 9.21
CA ILE A 25 1.56 -25.65 8.11
C ILE A 25 2.87 -25.19 7.51
N THR A 26 3.26 -25.79 6.39
CA THR A 26 4.34 -25.28 5.55
C THR A 26 4.02 -23.83 5.21
N ARG A 27 4.80 -22.90 5.76
CA ARG A 27 4.68 -21.46 5.45
C ARG A 27 5.03 -21.27 3.98
N SER A 28 4.05 -21.42 3.10
CA SER A 28 4.21 -21.23 1.67
C SER A 28 4.18 -19.73 1.35
N TYR A 29 5.18 -19.01 1.84
CA TYR A 29 5.60 -17.76 1.24
C TYR A 29 6.63 -18.11 0.18
N PHE A 30 6.21 -18.84 -0.87
CA PHE A 30 6.98 -19.16 -2.07
C PHE A 30 8.51 -19.09 -1.85
N LEU A 31 9.07 -20.09 -1.13
CA LEU A 31 10.49 -20.07 -0.72
C LEU A 31 11.39 -19.72 -1.91
N GLY A 32 12.01 -18.54 -1.86
CA GLY A 32 12.92 -18.03 -2.89
C GLY A 32 12.32 -17.07 -3.91
N HIS A 33 11.02 -17.13 -4.24
CA HIS A 33 10.45 -16.25 -5.27
C HIS A 33 10.37 -14.79 -4.84
N HIS A 34 10.01 -14.52 -3.59
CA HIS A 34 10.01 -13.15 -3.06
C HIS A 34 11.43 -12.59 -3.00
N THR A 35 12.40 -13.38 -2.57
CA THR A 35 13.82 -12.98 -2.54
C THR A 35 14.38 -12.76 -3.95
N ALA A 36 14.02 -13.63 -4.90
CA ALA A 36 14.38 -13.49 -6.30
C ALA A 36 13.74 -12.23 -6.91
N ALA A 37 12.45 -11.98 -6.65
CA ALA A 37 11.76 -10.78 -7.11
C ALA A 37 12.39 -9.51 -6.53
N LEU A 38 12.69 -9.47 -5.24
CA LEU A 38 13.41 -8.36 -4.60
C LEU A 38 14.81 -8.15 -5.20
N SER A 39 15.53 -9.24 -5.48
CA SER A 39 16.86 -9.17 -6.09
C SER A 39 16.80 -8.66 -7.52
N SER A 40 15.87 -9.16 -8.34
CA SER A 40 15.63 -8.69 -9.70
C SER A 40 15.17 -7.23 -9.72
N MET A 41 14.30 -6.84 -8.80
CA MET A 41 13.88 -5.46 -8.61
C MET A 41 15.09 -4.56 -8.35
N ARG A 42 15.95 -4.90 -7.38
CA ARG A 42 17.14 -4.09 -7.04
C ARG A 42 18.06 -3.86 -8.23
N LYS A 43 18.18 -4.82 -9.15
CA LYS A 43 18.98 -4.68 -10.38
C LYS A 43 18.41 -3.64 -11.34
N VAL A 44 17.10 -3.51 -11.43
CA VAL A 44 16.45 -2.56 -12.36
C VAL A 44 16.22 -1.19 -11.73
N LEU A 45 16.23 -1.07 -10.39
CA LEU A 45 15.93 0.17 -9.68
C LEU A 45 16.77 1.36 -10.14
N SER A 46 18.03 1.19 -10.53
CA SER A 46 18.88 2.29 -11.02
C SER A 46 18.27 3.05 -12.21
N ASN A 47 17.50 2.35 -13.05
CA ASN A 47 16.92 2.91 -14.27
C ASN A 47 15.47 3.39 -14.06
N ILE A 48 14.88 3.09 -12.89
CA ILE A 48 13.50 3.46 -12.57
C ILE A 48 13.45 4.87 -12.00
N GLY A 49 12.67 5.71 -12.67
CA GLY A 49 12.40 7.08 -12.25
C GLY A 49 11.24 7.22 -11.30
N LEU A 50 10.25 6.32 -11.30
CA LEU A 50 9.06 6.44 -10.45
C LEU A 50 8.64 5.09 -9.90
N ILE A 51 8.28 5.03 -8.63
CA ILE A 51 7.69 3.83 -8.03
C ILE A 51 6.17 4.00 -7.92
N LEU A 52 5.41 3.02 -8.38
CA LEU A 52 3.98 2.89 -8.12
C LEU A 52 3.78 1.75 -7.12
N GLU A 53 3.51 2.08 -5.86
CA GLU A 53 3.36 1.10 -4.80
C GLU A 53 1.87 0.79 -4.55
N CYS A 54 1.41 -0.36 -5.02
CA CYS A 54 0.06 -0.83 -4.79
C CYS A 54 -0.13 -1.38 -3.37
N ARG A 55 -1.10 -0.83 -2.64
CA ARG A 55 -1.54 -1.27 -1.31
C ARG A 55 -3.04 -1.56 -1.32
N ASP A 56 -3.49 -2.50 -0.48
CA ASP A 56 -4.93 -2.82 -0.37
C ASP A 56 -5.59 -1.84 0.61
N SER A 57 -6.53 -1.03 0.12
CA SER A 57 -7.19 0.02 0.91
C SER A 57 -7.95 -0.49 2.12
N ARG A 58 -8.37 -1.77 2.11
CA ARG A 58 -9.09 -2.39 3.23
C ARG A 58 -8.19 -2.63 4.44
N VAL A 59 -6.89 -2.83 4.17
CA VAL A 59 -5.87 -3.18 5.17
C VAL A 59 -4.61 -2.34 4.92
N PRO A 60 -4.69 -1.01 5.03
CA PRO A 60 -3.66 -0.10 4.51
C PRO A 60 -2.34 -0.19 5.28
N LEU A 61 -2.40 -0.52 6.57
CA LEU A 61 -1.21 -0.66 7.42
C LEU A 61 -0.48 -1.98 7.17
N THR A 62 -1.22 -3.09 7.10
CA THR A 62 -0.65 -4.44 6.97
C THR A 62 -0.35 -4.86 5.53
N SER A 63 -0.87 -4.14 4.53
CA SER A 63 -0.48 -4.31 3.13
C SER A 63 0.89 -3.69 2.79
N THR A 64 1.54 -3.03 3.76
CA THR A 64 2.91 -2.52 3.64
C THR A 64 3.93 -3.66 3.72
N ASN A 65 5.01 -3.56 2.94
CA ASN A 65 6.13 -4.50 3.01
C ASN A 65 7.41 -3.79 3.47
N PRO A 66 7.92 -4.06 4.70
CA PRO A 66 9.16 -3.45 5.21
C PRO A 66 10.40 -3.69 4.33
N LEU A 67 10.46 -4.81 3.62
CA LEU A 67 11.56 -5.12 2.70
C LEU A 67 11.50 -4.25 1.43
N LEU A 68 10.29 -3.87 0.99
CA LEU A 68 10.12 -2.90 -0.10
C LEU A 68 10.46 -1.49 0.39
N GLU A 69 9.95 -1.08 1.55
CA GLU A 69 10.23 0.24 2.14
C GLU A 69 11.74 0.53 2.24
N SER A 70 12.50 -0.42 2.79
CA SER A 70 13.96 -0.31 2.90
C SER A 70 14.66 -0.28 1.54
N SER A 71 14.17 -1.04 0.54
CA SER A 71 14.77 -1.10 -0.79
C SER A 71 14.43 0.12 -1.68
N LEU A 72 13.35 0.84 -1.35
CA LEU A 72 12.81 1.96 -2.13
C LEU A 72 13.06 3.32 -1.46
N ALA A 73 13.76 3.33 -0.33
CA ALA A 73 14.08 4.54 0.41
C ALA A 73 14.76 5.60 -0.48
N GLY A 74 14.34 6.85 -0.32
CA GLY A 74 14.89 8.00 -1.07
C GLY A 74 14.38 8.15 -2.51
N ARG A 75 13.48 7.27 -2.99
CA ARG A 75 12.92 7.36 -4.35
C ARG A 75 11.55 8.01 -4.36
N ASP A 76 11.27 8.73 -5.45
CA ASP A 76 9.93 9.24 -5.72
C ASP A 76 8.95 8.09 -5.89
N ARG A 77 7.83 8.17 -5.18
CA ARG A 77 6.80 7.13 -5.18
C ARG A 77 5.39 7.68 -5.13
N ILE A 78 4.49 6.99 -5.80
CA ILE A 78 3.05 7.14 -5.67
C ILE A 78 2.53 5.87 -4.99
N ILE A 79 1.98 6.01 -3.79
CA ILE A 79 1.28 4.93 -3.09
C ILE A 79 -0.15 4.89 -3.62
N VAL A 80 -0.47 3.78 -4.28
CA VAL A 80 -1.78 3.53 -4.90
C VAL A 80 -2.57 2.57 -4.01
N TYR A 81 -3.50 3.13 -3.25
CA TYR A 81 -4.47 2.38 -2.47
C TYR A 81 -5.56 1.83 -3.41
N THR A 82 -5.44 0.56 -3.77
CA THR A 82 -6.38 -0.17 -4.64
C THR A 82 -7.58 -0.68 -3.86
N LYS A 83 -8.66 -1.05 -4.58
CA LYS A 83 -9.89 -1.62 -3.99
C LYS A 83 -10.59 -0.67 -3.01
N SER A 84 -10.53 0.64 -3.27
CA SER A 84 -11.18 1.61 -2.40
C SER A 84 -12.70 1.43 -2.35
N ASP A 85 -13.30 0.83 -3.37
CA ASP A 85 -14.72 0.44 -3.44
C ASP A 85 -15.11 -0.60 -2.38
N LEU A 86 -14.17 -1.39 -1.89
CA LEU A 86 -14.43 -2.46 -0.92
C LEU A 86 -14.30 -1.99 0.54
N CYS A 87 -13.97 -0.72 0.79
CA CYS A 87 -13.64 -0.26 2.14
C CYS A 87 -14.86 0.20 2.95
N ALA A 88 -15.93 0.63 2.29
CA ALA A 88 -17.19 0.97 2.96
C ALA A 88 -18.39 0.78 2.02
N PRO A 89 -19.60 0.54 2.56
CA PRO A 89 -20.82 0.56 1.76
C PRO A 89 -21.03 1.95 1.13
N ALA A 90 -21.66 1.98 -0.04
CA ALA A 90 -21.86 3.21 -0.84
C ALA A 90 -22.54 4.36 -0.08
N THR A 91 -23.28 4.06 1.00
CA THR A 91 -23.96 5.03 1.85
C THR A 91 -23.06 5.71 2.90
N SER A 92 -21.86 5.20 3.14
CA SER A 92 -20.95 5.66 4.21
C SER A 92 -19.75 6.44 3.68
N THR A 93 -20.01 7.60 3.08
CA THR A 93 -18.96 8.47 2.50
C THR A 93 -18.03 9.07 3.56
N ARG A 94 -18.56 9.45 4.74
CA ARG A 94 -17.77 10.08 5.81
C ARG A 94 -16.58 9.22 6.28
N TRP A 95 -16.78 7.90 6.39
CA TRP A 95 -15.71 7.00 6.83
C TRP A 95 -14.61 6.90 5.79
N LEU A 96 -14.97 6.78 4.50
CA LEU A 96 -14.02 6.74 3.39
C LEU A 96 -13.19 8.02 3.34
N THR A 97 -13.84 9.18 3.39
CA THR A 97 -13.13 10.48 3.40
C THR A 97 -12.18 10.57 4.59
N LYS A 98 -12.63 10.19 5.80
CA LYS A 98 -11.77 10.24 6.98
C LYS A 98 -10.60 9.27 6.88
N GLN A 99 -10.81 8.07 6.37
CA GLN A 99 -9.75 7.09 6.13
C GLN A 99 -8.72 7.63 5.14
N GLN A 100 -9.16 8.17 4.01
CA GLN A 100 -8.28 8.74 2.98
C GLN A 100 -7.42 9.88 3.54
N SER A 101 -8.04 10.85 4.24
CA SER A 101 -7.30 11.95 4.86
C SER A 101 -6.27 11.47 5.88
N LEU A 102 -6.60 10.47 6.70
CA LEU A 102 -5.65 9.90 7.67
C LEU A 102 -4.48 9.19 6.99
N LEU A 103 -4.71 8.54 5.84
CA LEU A 103 -3.65 7.88 5.08
C LEU A 103 -2.75 8.89 4.36
N GLU A 104 -3.31 9.97 3.82
CA GLU A 104 -2.54 11.08 3.27
C GLU A 104 -1.66 11.75 4.34
N GLU A 105 -2.24 12.01 5.52
CA GLU A 105 -1.52 12.53 6.68
C GLU A 105 -0.40 11.57 7.14
N TRP A 106 -0.68 10.27 7.21
CA TRP A 106 0.29 9.24 7.58
C TRP A 106 1.53 9.22 6.68
N HIS A 107 1.37 9.50 5.39
CA HIS A 107 2.45 9.53 4.41
C HIS A 107 3.10 10.91 4.24
N THR A 108 2.55 11.94 4.90
CA THR A 108 3.14 13.27 4.89
C THR A 108 4.47 13.26 5.66
N PRO A 109 5.56 13.81 5.11
CA PRO A 109 6.83 13.87 5.82
C PRO A 109 6.66 14.61 7.15
N THR A 110 6.87 13.92 8.27
CA THR A 110 7.01 14.58 9.57
C THR A 110 8.29 15.43 9.57
N PRO A 111 8.25 16.73 9.89
CA PRO A 111 9.42 17.61 9.92
C PRO A 111 10.36 17.36 11.12
N VAL A 112 10.29 16.19 11.75
CA VAL A 112 11.05 15.88 12.96
C VAL A 112 12.37 15.27 12.53
N HIS A 113 13.47 15.99 12.80
CA HIS A 113 14.88 15.71 12.46
C HIS A 113 15.38 16.25 11.11
N MET A 114 15.28 17.57 10.90
CA MET A 114 16.27 18.29 10.11
C MET A 114 17.22 19.05 11.06
N THR A 115 18.32 18.42 11.46
CA THR A 115 19.48 19.16 11.95
C THR A 115 20.26 19.64 10.73
N ALA A 116 20.47 20.96 10.62
CA ALA A 116 21.13 21.62 9.49
C ALA A 116 22.61 21.24 9.26
N GLN A 117 23.12 20.18 9.91
CA GLN A 117 24.53 19.78 9.90
C GLN A 117 24.83 18.50 9.12
N ASP A 118 23.82 17.75 8.68
CA ASP A 118 24.04 16.63 7.77
C ASP A 118 24.09 17.17 6.33
N GLY A 119 25.26 17.67 5.93
CA GLY A 119 25.60 18.20 4.61
C GLY A 119 25.58 17.17 3.48
N GLY A 120 24.59 16.29 3.47
CA GLY A 120 24.28 15.35 2.40
C GLY A 120 22.79 15.08 2.43
N SER A 121 22.05 15.78 1.57
CA SER A 121 20.63 15.50 1.33
C SER A 121 20.47 14.08 0.82
N ILE A 122 20.34 13.08 1.71
CA ILE A 122 19.72 11.80 1.35
C ILE A 122 18.26 12.15 1.12
N GLY A 123 17.98 12.67 -0.08
CA GLY A 123 16.70 13.25 -0.44
C GLY A 123 15.59 12.25 -0.14
N ARG A 124 14.71 12.58 0.80
CA ARG A 124 13.49 11.82 1.02
C ARG A 124 12.65 12.01 -0.24
N GLY A 125 12.65 10.99 -1.11
CA GLY A 125 11.89 11.03 -2.36
C GLY A 125 10.43 11.42 -2.12
N LYS A 126 9.84 12.15 -3.08
CA LYS A 126 8.48 12.65 -2.96
C LYS A 126 7.51 11.48 -2.87
N THR A 127 6.66 11.46 -1.85
CA THR A 127 5.61 10.45 -1.68
C THR A 127 4.25 11.11 -1.91
N THR A 128 3.49 10.61 -2.87
CA THR A 128 2.11 11.03 -3.15
C THR A 128 1.18 9.84 -2.89
N VAL A 129 -0.05 10.08 -2.43
CA VAL A 129 -1.04 9.05 -2.18
C VAL A 129 -2.20 9.20 -3.16
N VAL A 130 -2.69 8.07 -3.69
CA VAL A 130 -3.84 8.01 -4.61
C VAL A 130 -4.71 6.82 -4.23
N PHE A 131 -6.02 6.98 -4.37
CA PHE A 131 -7.00 5.92 -4.16
C PHE A 131 -7.63 5.53 -5.49
N THR A 132 -7.64 4.24 -5.81
CA THR A 132 -8.17 3.71 -7.07
C THR A 132 -9.26 2.68 -6.81
N ASP A 133 -10.33 2.82 -7.58
CA ASP A 133 -11.49 1.95 -7.62
C ASP A 133 -11.56 1.33 -9.02
N GLU A 134 -11.51 0.00 -9.09
CA GLU A 134 -11.54 -0.77 -10.34
C GLU A 134 -12.88 -0.59 -11.09
N ARG A 135 -13.95 -0.20 -10.39
CA ARG A 135 -15.28 0.10 -10.96
C ARG A 135 -15.40 1.53 -11.46
N ASN A 136 -14.44 2.39 -11.17
CA ASN A 136 -14.46 3.80 -11.53
C ASN A 136 -13.19 4.19 -12.31
N PRO A 137 -13.23 4.13 -13.66
CA PRO A 137 -12.09 4.46 -14.51
C PRO A 137 -11.50 5.86 -14.28
N ARG A 138 -12.30 6.81 -13.80
CA ARG A 138 -11.84 8.17 -13.48
C ARG A 138 -10.78 8.19 -12.37
N SER A 139 -10.83 7.22 -11.47
CA SER A 139 -9.84 7.11 -10.38
C SER A 139 -8.44 6.79 -10.91
N VAL A 140 -8.36 5.99 -11.99
CA VAL A 140 -7.11 5.68 -12.69
C VAL A 140 -6.64 6.87 -13.51
N THR A 141 -7.55 7.68 -14.06
CA THR A 141 -7.17 8.93 -14.76
C THR A 141 -6.36 9.86 -13.86
N ARG A 142 -6.74 10.02 -12.59
CA ARG A 142 -5.98 10.85 -11.64
C ARG A 142 -4.57 10.30 -11.40
N LEU A 143 -4.41 8.98 -11.33
CA LEU A 143 -3.08 8.36 -11.26
C LEU A 143 -2.25 8.70 -12.50
N LEU A 144 -2.83 8.58 -13.70
CA LEU A 144 -2.14 8.88 -14.96
C LEU A 144 -1.71 10.36 -15.05
N GLU A 145 -2.54 11.28 -14.58
CA GLU A 145 -2.19 12.70 -14.48
C GLU A 145 -0.96 12.90 -13.59
N LEU A 146 -0.94 12.30 -12.40
CA LEU A 146 0.20 12.40 -11.49
C LEU A 146 1.47 11.79 -12.08
N VAL A 147 1.37 10.66 -12.81
CA VAL A 147 2.51 10.09 -13.53
C VAL A 147 3.01 11.06 -14.61
N LYS A 148 2.12 11.72 -15.36
CA LYS A 148 2.48 12.73 -16.36
C LYS A 148 3.13 13.96 -15.73
N GLU A 149 2.61 14.44 -14.60
CA GLU A 149 3.20 15.53 -13.82
C GLU A 149 4.63 15.16 -13.37
N CYS A 150 4.83 13.95 -12.84
CA CYS A 150 6.15 13.43 -12.48
C CYS A 150 7.08 13.30 -13.69
N ALA A 151 6.58 12.88 -14.85
CA ALA A 151 7.38 12.78 -16.07
C ALA A 151 7.82 14.16 -16.56
N ALA A 152 6.91 15.14 -16.59
CA ALA A 152 7.20 16.51 -17.00
C ALA A 152 8.21 17.18 -16.05
N ALA A 153 8.09 16.97 -14.74
CA ALA A 153 8.99 17.56 -13.76
C ALA A 153 10.44 17.04 -13.84
N LYS A 154 10.66 15.84 -14.41
CA LYS A 154 12.00 15.28 -14.57
C LYS A 154 12.75 15.82 -15.80
N ASP A 155 12.03 16.48 -16.72
CA ASP A 155 12.58 17.09 -17.95
C ASP A 155 13.69 16.27 -18.61
N SER A 156 13.43 14.98 -18.81
CA SER A 156 14.41 14.02 -19.33
C SER A 156 14.19 13.77 -20.80
N LEU A 157 15.27 13.67 -21.56
CA LEU A 157 15.26 13.21 -22.96
C LEU A 157 14.86 11.73 -23.08
N LEU A 158 14.87 10.98 -21.98
CA LEU A 158 14.45 9.59 -21.90
C LEU A 158 13.03 9.48 -21.35
N SER A 159 12.32 8.42 -21.77
CA SER A 159 10.99 8.13 -21.22
C SER A 159 11.06 7.80 -19.73
N LEU A 160 10.05 8.26 -18.96
CA LEU A 160 9.92 7.92 -17.56
C LEU A 160 9.65 6.41 -17.42
N GLN A 161 10.58 5.68 -16.81
CA GLN A 161 10.36 4.30 -16.43
C GLN A 161 9.74 4.25 -15.03
N ALA A 162 8.53 3.70 -14.94
CA ALA A 162 7.84 3.46 -13.69
C ALA A 162 7.89 1.97 -13.32
N LEU A 163 8.08 1.66 -12.05
CA LEU A 163 8.02 0.30 -11.53
C LEU A 163 6.79 0.13 -10.65
N VAL A 164 5.93 -0.84 -10.98
CA VAL A 164 4.78 -1.21 -10.16
C VAL A 164 5.18 -2.30 -9.17
N VAL A 165 5.04 -2.04 -7.88
CA VAL A 165 5.38 -2.96 -6.78
C VAL A 165 4.22 -3.08 -5.79
N GLY A 166 4.27 -4.09 -4.92
CA GLY A 166 3.27 -4.28 -3.87
C GLY A 166 3.09 -5.75 -3.51
N MET A 167 2.36 -6.00 -2.42
CA MET A 167 2.09 -7.34 -1.93
C MET A 167 1.35 -8.21 -2.97
N PRO A 168 1.45 -9.55 -2.89
CA PRO A 168 0.58 -10.44 -3.67
C PRO A 168 -0.89 -10.04 -3.54
N ASN A 169 -1.62 -10.08 -4.65
CA ASN A 169 -3.05 -9.70 -4.71
C ASN A 169 -3.38 -8.25 -4.31
N ALA A 170 -2.40 -7.34 -4.21
CA ALA A 170 -2.63 -5.91 -3.95
C ALA A 170 -3.24 -5.14 -5.15
N GLY A 171 -3.68 -5.80 -6.23
CA GLY A 171 -4.30 -5.13 -7.39
C GLY A 171 -3.35 -4.62 -8.47
N LYS A 172 -2.05 -4.97 -8.43
CA LYS A 172 -1.04 -4.55 -9.41
C LYS A 172 -1.43 -4.83 -10.87
N SER A 173 -1.83 -6.07 -11.16
CA SER A 173 -2.21 -6.49 -12.51
C SER A 173 -3.52 -5.86 -12.95
N THR A 174 -4.48 -5.67 -12.04
CA THR A 174 -5.72 -4.98 -12.37
C THR A 174 -5.44 -3.52 -12.72
N LEU A 175 -4.59 -2.83 -11.94
CA LEU A 175 -4.19 -1.45 -12.21
C LEU A 175 -3.53 -1.28 -13.57
N LEU A 176 -2.71 -2.23 -14.00
CA LEU A 176 -2.03 -2.20 -15.31
C LEU A 176 -2.98 -2.45 -16.49
N ASN A 177 -4.10 -3.12 -16.25
CA ASN A 177 -5.06 -3.51 -17.27
C ASN A 177 -6.34 -2.65 -17.29
N ALA A 178 -6.45 -1.68 -16.38
CA ALA A 178 -7.58 -0.76 -16.26
C ALA A 178 -7.45 0.40 -17.25
#